data_AF-A0A1I6NV02-F1
#
_entry.id   AF-A0A1I6NV02-F1
#
_cell.length_a   1.000
_cell.length_b   1.000
_cell.length_c   1.000
_cell.angle_alpha   90.00
_cell.angle_beta   90.00
_cell.angle_gamma   90.00
#
_symmetry.space_group_name_H-M   'P 1'
#
loop_
_entity.id
_entity.type
_entity.pdbx_description
1 polymer ?
#
loop_
_entity_poly.entity_id
_entity_poly.type
_entity_poly.pdbx_seq_one_letter_code
_entity_poly.pdbx_strand_id
1 'polypeptide(L)'
;MGYALVWLVGVILDLMVWAIIAAAILSWLFAFDVINHRNRFVSQVATFLDAVTGPILAPFRRVIPTLGGIDISPIVAILVIQFLKILFMRTSAPFLISVLG
;
A
#
# COMPACT_ATOMS: atom_id res chain seq x y z
N MET A 1 24.47 8.20 -9.49
CA MET A 1 23.08 7.96 -9.97
C MET A 1 22.34 6.93 -9.12
N GLY A 2 23.03 6.02 -8.42
CA GLY A 2 22.45 4.99 -7.56
C GLY A 2 21.64 5.56 -6.40
N TYR A 3 22.08 6.66 -5.78
CA TYR A 3 21.30 7.35 -4.74
C TYR A 3 19.90 7.76 -5.21
N ALA A 4 19.78 8.31 -6.42
CA ALA A 4 18.50 8.73 -6.97
C ALA A 4 17.57 7.54 -7.23
N LEU A 5 18.11 6.42 -7.70
CA LEU A 5 17.33 5.19 -7.91
C LEU A 5 16.85 4.57 -6.60
N VAL A 6 17.74 4.47 -5.60
CA VAL A 6 17.39 3.97 -4.27
C VAL A 6 16.32 4.86 -3.64
N TRP A 7 16.47 6.18 -3.77
CA TRP A 7 15.46 7.13 -3.30
C TRP A 7 14.13 6.95 -4.03
N LEU A 8 14.13 6.82 -5.35
CA LEU A 8 12.92 6.62 -6.15
C LEU A 8 12.17 5.35 -5.73
N VAL A 9 12.88 4.23 -5.55
CA VAL A 9 12.29 2.98 -5.04
C VAL A 9 11.68 3.20 -3.66
N GLY A 10 12.40 3.89 -2.76
CA GLY A 10 11.90 4.23 -1.43
C GLY A 10 10.59 5.02 -1.48
N VAL A 11 10.55 6.05 -2.34
CA VAL A 11 9.35 6.88 -2.54
C VAL A 11 8.19 6.08 -3.09
N ILE A 12 8.42 5.21 -4.08
CA ILE A 12 7.36 4.37 -4.66
C ILE A 12 6.76 3.45 -3.58
N LEU A 13 7.60 2.82 -2.75
CA LEU A 13 7.14 1.98 -1.65
C LEU A 13 6.35 2.78 -0.61
N ASP A 14 6.82 3.99 -0.27
CA ASP A 14 6.11 4.88 0.66
C ASP A 14 4.76 5.36 0.12
N LEU A 15 4.68 5.74 -1.17
CA LEU A 15 3.43 6.10 -1.82
C LEU A 15 2.45 4.91 -1.83
N MET A 16 2.95 3.69 -2.02
CA MET A 16 2.11 2.50 -1.96
C MET A 16 1.56 2.27 -0.55
N VAL A 17 2.37 2.46 0.50
CA VAL A 17 1.91 2.41 1.90
C VAL A 17 0.81 3.44 2.14
N TRP A 18 1.01 4.69 1.70
CA TRP A 18 -0.02 5.74 1.83
C TRP A 18 -1.30 5.43 1.06
N ALA A 19 -1.19 4.86 -0.14
CA ALA A 19 -2.35 4.41 -0.92
C ALA A 19 -3.12 3.31 -0.21
N ILE A 20 -2.43 2.33 0.39
CA ILE A 20 -3.04 1.26 1.18
C ILE A 20 -3.73 1.82 2.43
N ILE A 21 -3.10 2.78 3.12
CA ILE A 21 -3.72 3.47 4.26
C ILE A 21 -5.00 4.20 3.82
N ALA A 22 -4.95 4.94 2.71
CA ALA A 22 -6.12 5.63 2.18
C ALA A 22 -7.25 4.65 1.82
N ALA A 23 -6.92 3.51 1.20
CA ALA A 23 -7.88 2.45 0.88
C ALA A 23 -8.50 1.84 2.15
N ALA A 24 -7.69 1.59 3.18
CA ALA A 24 -8.15 1.08 4.47
C ALA A 24 -9.12 2.05 5.15
N ILE A 25 -8.74 3.34 5.23
CA ILE A 25 -9.60 4.39 5.79
C ILE A 25 -10.92 4.45 5.01
N LEU A 26 -10.86 4.45 3.68
CA LEU A 26 -12.07 4.49 2.86
C LEU A 26 -12.98 3.28 3.10
N SER A 27 -12.39 2.08 3.23
CA SER A 27 -13.13 0.86 3.56
C SER A 27 -13.85 0.97 4.90
N TRP A 28 -13.22 1.60 5.92
CA TRP A 28 -13.82 1.79 7.23
C TRP A 28 -14.92 2.85 7.19
N LEU A 29 -14.72 3.94 6.44
CA LEU A 29 -15.74 4.96 6.26
C LEU A 29 -17.00 4.40 5.58
N PHE A 30 -16.87 3.46 4.65
CA PHE A 30 -18.01 2.72 4.10
C PHE A 30 -18.61 1.74 5.11
N ALA A 31 -17.78 0.96 5.82
CA ALA A 31 -18.26 -0.05 6.77
C ALA A 31 -19.05 0.55 7.94
N PHE A 32 -18.74 1.79 8.34
CA PHE A 32 -19.44 2.51 9.40
C PHE A 32 -20.50 3.50 8.87
N ASP A 33 -20.91 3.38 7.61
CA ASP A 33 -21.92 4.24 6.96
C ASP A 33 -21.63 5.76 7.07
N VAL A 34 -20.36 6.15 7.22
CA VAL A 34 -19.93 7.57 7.27
C VAL A 34 -20.02 8.21 5.90
N ILE A 35 -19.71 7.44 4.85
CA ILE A 35 -19.79 7.86 3.44
C ILE A 35 -20.53 6.81 2.62
N ASN A 36 -21.07 7.22 1.48
CA ASN A 36 -21.85 6.34 0.59
C ASN A 36 -21.31 6.38 -0.85
N HIS A 37 -21.35 5.24 -1.52
CA HIS A 37 -20.97 5.07 -2.93
C HIS A 37 -21.80 5.92 -3.91
N ARG A 38 -22.95 6.45 -3.48
CA ARG A 38 -23.77 7.38 -4.26
C ARG A 38 -23.04 8.65 -4.70
N ASN A 39 -22.02 9.07 -3.94
CA ASN A 39 -21.21 10.21 -4.35
C ASN A 39 -20.23 9.78 -5.46
N ARG A 40 -20.35 10.39 -6.64
CA ARG A 40 -19.50 10.09 -7.80
C ARG A 40 -18.02 10.33 -7.55
N PHE A 41 -17.68 11.33 -6.74
CA PHE A 41 -16.28 11.61 -6.40
C PHE A 41 -15.70 10.49 -5.52
N VAL A 42 -16.42 10.12 -4.46
CA VAL A 42 -16.01 9.08 -3.51
C VAL A 42 -15.86 7.72 -4.21
N SER A 43 -16.80 7.36 -5.08
CA SER A 43 -16.73 6.11 -5.85
C SER A 43 -15.56 6.07 -6.84
N GLN A 44 -15.21 7.20 -7.47
CA GLN A 44 -14.02 7.28 -8.33
C GLN A 44 -12.73 7.09 -7.52
N VAL A 45 -12.62 7.76 -6.37
CA VAL A 45 -11.47 7.60 -5.46
C VAL A 45 -11.36 6.16 -4.97
N ALA A 46 -12.47 5.53 -4.58
CA ALA A 46 -12.49 4.12 -4.19
C ALA A 46 -11.98 3.20 -5.30
N THR A 47 -12.51 3.38 -6.51
CA THR A 47 -12.13 2.56 -7.68
C THR A 47 -10.65 2.73 -8.02
N PHE A 48 -10.13 3.95 -7.94
CA PHE A 48 -8.71 4.23 -8.16
C PHE A 48 -7.83 3.55 -7.10
N LEU A 49 -8.18 3.70 -5.82
CA LEU A 49 -7.42 3.09 -4.73
C LEU A 49 -7.45 1.57 -4.81
N ASP A 50 -8.60 0.96 -5.12
CA ASP A 50 -8.71 -0.49 -5.31
C ASP A 50 -7.90 -0.96 -6.53
N ALA A 51 -7.85 -0.19 -7.62
CA ALA A 51 -7.02 -0.54 -8.78
C ALA A 51 -5.52 -0.52 -8.47
N VAL A 52 -5.06 0.47 -7.68
CA VAL A 52 -3.64 0.62 -7.31
C VAL A 52 -3.22 -0.38 -6.23
N THR A 53 -4.05 -0.55 -5.20
CA THR A 53 -3.71 -1.35 -4.01
C THR A 53 -4.17 -2.80 -4.12
N GLY A 54 -5.18 -3.09 -4.95
CA GLY A 54 -5.80 -4.40 -5.11
C GLY A 54 -4.82 -5.53 -5.43
N PRO A 55 -3.86 -5.38 -6.38
CA PRO A 55 -2.88 -6.43 -6.67
C PRO A 55 -2.03 -6.84 -5.46
N ILE A 56 -1.76 -5.89 -4.55
CA ILE A 56 -1.00 -6.14 -3.32
C ILE A 56 -1.92 -6.68 -2.23
N LEU A 57 -3.12 -6.13 -2.06
CA LEU A 57 -4.05 -6.52 -1.00
C LEU A 57 -4.74 -7.86 -1.26
N ALA A 58 -5.01 -8.22 -2.52
CA ALA A 58 -5.79 -9.41 -2.87
C ALA A 58 -5.19 -10.73 -2.35
N PRO A 59 -3.87 -10.99 -2.43
CA PRO A 59 -3.27 -12.15 -1.78
C PRO A 59 -3.51 -12.21 -0.27
N PHE A 60 -3.41 -11.07 0.42
CA PHE A 60 -3.64 -11.01 1.86
C PHE A 60 -5.12 -11.22 2.21
N ARG A 61 -6.05 -10.63 1.45
CA ARG A 61 -7.51 -10.81 1.61
C ARG A 61 -7.97 -12.25 1.40
N ARG A 62 -7.24 -13.05 0.63
CA ARG A 62 -7.54 -14.49 0.43
C ARG A 62 -7.16 -15.34 1.64
N VAL A 63 -6.21 -14.89 2.45
CA VAL A 63 -5.67 -15.64 3.60
C VAL A 63 -6.25 -15.13 4.92
N ILE A 64 -6.45 -13.82 5.02
CA ILE A 64 -6.87 -13.15 6.25
C ILE A 64 -8.39 -12.95 6.22
N PRO A 65 -9.14 -13.56 7.15
CA PRO A 65 -10.58 -13.32 7.26
C PRO A 65 -10.85 -11.88 7.74
N THR A 66 -12.01 -11.33 7.35
CA THR A 66 -12.47 -10.04 7.88
C THR A 66 -12.87 -10.18 9.34
N LEU A 67 -12.49 -9.21 10.17
CA LEU A 67 -12.82 -9.20 11.60
C LEU A 67 -13.93 -8.17 11.85
N GLY A 68 -15.13 -8.64 12.18
CA GLY A 68 -16.26 -7.75 12.46
C GLY A 68 -16.65 -6.84 11.29
N GLY A 69 -16.49 -7.32 10.04
CA GLY A 69 -16.73 -6.53 8.83
C GLY A 69 -15.59 -5.59 8.44
N ILE A 70 -14.51 -5.56 9.22
CA ILE A 70 -13.33 -4.72 8.98
C ILE A 70 -12.22 -5.54 8.31
N ASP A 71 -11.66 -5.00 7.22
CA ASP A 71 -10.52 -5.59 6.53
C ASP A 71 -9.20 -5.24 7.27
N ILE A 72 -8.53 -6.27 7.78
CA ILE A 72 -7.24 -6.17 8.48
C ILE A 72 -6.06 -6.43 7.52
N SER A 73 -6.33 -6.87 6.28
CA SER A 73 -5.30 -7.13 5.28
C SER A 73 -4.38 -5.93 5.00
N PRO A 74 -4.83 -4.66 5.06
CA PRO A 74 -3.96 -3.50 4.86
C PRO A 74 -2.80 -3.44 5.85
N ILE A 75 -3.03 -3.81 7.12
CA ILE A 75 -1.99 -3.77 8.16
C ILE A 75 -0.88 -4.75 7.82
N VAL A 76 -1.23 -5.99 7.46
CA VAL A 76 -0.26 -7.03 7.09
C VAL A 76 0.48 -6.64 5.81
N ALA A 77 -0.22 -6.11 4.81
CA ALA A 77 0.40 -5.63 3.58
C ALA A 77 1.43 -4.52 3.84
N ILE A 78 1.09 -3.54 4.69
CA ILE A 78 2.02 -2.48 5.08
C ILE A 78 3.25 -3.07 5.78
N LEU A 79 3.07 -3.99 6.73
CA LEU A 79 4.21 -4.63 7.42
C LEU A 79 5.14 -5.36 6.43
N VAL A 80 4.57 -6.06 5.44
CA VAL A 80 5.36 -6.73 4.40
C VAL A 80 6.10 -5.72 3.53
N ILE A 81 5.45 -4.63 3.10
CA ILE A 81 6.12 -3.58 2.32
C ILE A 81 7.27 -2.94 3.11
N GLN A 82 7.04 -2.64 4.40
CA GLN A 82 8.07 -2.07 5.26
C GLN A 82 9.25 -3.04 5.45
N PHE A 83 8.97 -4.32 5.63
CA PHE A 83 10.01 -5.36 5.66
C PHE A 83 10.81 -5.40 4.35
N LEU A 84 10.14 -5.40 3.20
CA LEU A 84 10.79 -5.39 1.88
C LEU A 84 11.63 -4.12 1.67
N LYS A 85 11.15 -2.96 2.12
CA LYS A 85 11.90 -1.69 2.08
C LYS A 85 13.18 -1.79 2.89
N ILE A 86 13.12 -2.31 4.11
CA ILE A 86 14.30 -2.50 4.98
C ILE A 86 15.26 -3.50 4.34
N LEU A 87 14.75 -4.62 3.85
CA LEU A 87 15.55 -5.66 3.20
C LEU A 87 16.28 -5.09 1.98
N PHE A 88 15.58 -4.37 1.10
CA PHE A 88 16.15 -3.69 -0.06
C PHE A 88 17.22 -2.68 0.34
N MET A 89 16.95 -1.84 1.33
CA MET A 89 17.89 -0.81 1.80
C MET A 89 19.16 -1.42 2.40
N ARG A 90 19.07 -2.58 3.05
CA ARG A 90 20.23 -3.25 3.67
C ARG A 90 21.04 -4.10 2.69
N THR A 91 20.42 -4.64 1.64
CA THR A 91 21.06 -5.61 0.74
C THR A 91 21.38 -5.00 -0.64
N SER A 92 20.36 -4.60 -1.38
CA SER A 92 20.50 -4.14 -2.76
C SER A 92 20.95 -2.68 -2.87
N ALA A 93 20.51 -1.79 -1.98
CA ALA A 93 20.81 -0.37 -2.07
C ALA A 93 22.31 -0.04 -2.00
N PRO A 94 23.12 -0.61 -1.08
CA PRO A 94 24.56 -0.34 -1.05
C PRO A 94 25.27 -0.78 -2.34
N PHE A 95 24.84 -1.91 -2.92
CA PHE A 95 25.35 -2.41 -4.18
C PHE A 95 25.00 -1.48 -5.36
N LEU A 96 23.75 -1.02 -5.45
CA LEU A 96 23.34 -0.08 -6.51
C LEU A 96 24.10 1.24 -6.43
N ILE A 97 24.32 1.74 -5.20
CA ILE A 97 25.09 2.97 -4.97
C ILE A 97 26.57 2.76 -5.35
N SER A 98 27.18 1.63 -4.99
CA SER A 98 28.59 1.39 -5.31
C SER A 98 28.84 1.21 -6.81
N VAL A 99 27.89 0.64 -7.56
CA VAL A 99 28.00 0.40 -9.00
C VAL A 99 27.66 1.65 -9.83
N LEU A 100 26.68 2.45 -9.40
CA LEU A 100 26.12 3.54 -10.21
C LEU A 100 26.50 4.94 -9.71
N GLY A 101 27.31 5.04 -8.65
CA GLY A 101 27.67 6.30 -7.96
C GLY A 101 26.46 7.12 -7.54
#